data_AF-A0A919Q377-F1
#
_entry.id   AF-A0A919Q377-F1
#
_cell.length_a   1.000
_cell.length_b   1.000
_cell.length_c   1.000
_cell.angle_alpha   90.00
_cell.angle_beta   90.00
_cell.angle_gamma   90.00
#
_symmetry.space_group_name_H-M   'P 1'
#
loop_
_entity.id
_entity.type
_entity.pdbx_description
1 polymer ?
#
loop_
_entity_poly.entity_id
_entity_poly.type
_entity_poly.pdbx_seq_one_letter_code
_entity_poly.pdbx_strand_id
1 'polypeptide(L)'
;MSDEPEPQPRSWVPLAAAGGVAGLVLIVAVGWSLVAGGPSAVEADAIEACEAAYDETNGSPILGGEVYETDEYADYYAVADTHGEVPVPLEDVSQAMREQWQDAADAYRETGDGAVVVVWRLEDDTYRQCALPVAGGTVDGSEAAVNDLVIASEND
;
A
#
# COMPACT_ATOMS: atom_id res chain seq x y z
N MET A 1 -53.55 -49.88 -3.64
CA MET A 1 -52.59 -49.58 -2.56
C MET A 1 -51.79 -48.40 -3.06
N SER A 2 -52.07 -47.23 -2.49
CA SER A 2 -51.31 -46.03 -2.80
C SER A 2 -50.21 -45.97 -1.74
N ASP A 3 -48.96 -46.19 -2.15
CA ASP A 3 -47.82 -45.91 -1.28
C ASP A 3 -47.74 -44.40 -1.08
N GLU A 4 -48.20 -43.91 0.06
CA GLU A 4 -47.95 -42.53 0.46
C GLU A 4 -46.47 -42.44 0.88
N PRO A 5 -45.68 -41.52 0.30
CA PRO A 5 -44.28 -41.39 0.64
C PRO A 5 -44.15 -40.97 2.11
N GLU A 6 -43.39 -41.76 2.88
CA GLU A 6 -43.16 -41.47 4.29
C GLU A 6 -42.53 -40.07 4.46
N PRO A 7 -42.97 -39.27 5.44
CA PRO A 7 -42.42 -37.95 5.68
C PRO A 7 -40.95 -38.08 6.07
N GLN A 8 -40.05 -37.55 5.23
CA GLN A 8 -38.62 -37.53 5.53
C GLN A 8 -38.35 -36.71 6.80
N PRO A 9 -37.56 -37.24 7.75
CA PRO A 9 -37.18 -36.50 8.94
C PRO A 9 -36.37 -35.25 8.56
N ARG A 10 -36.73 -34.11 9.15
CA ARG A 10 -36.00 -32.85 8.94
C ARG A 10 -34.57 -33.00 9.47
N SER A 11 -33.60 -33.01 8.56
CA SER A 11 -32.17 -33.15 8.88
C SER A 11 -31.48 -31.78 8.91
N TRP A 12 -30.80 -31.48 10.01
CA TRP A 12 -29.97 -30.29 10.17
C TRP A 12 -28.53 -30.48 9.67
N VAL A 13 -28.18 -31.69 9.24
CA VAL A 13 -26.83 -32.04 8.79
C VAL A 13 -26.32 -31.13 7.66
N PRO A 14 -27.12 -30.78 6.63
CA PRO A 14 -26.65 -29.88 5.57
C PRO A 14 -26.32 -28.47 6.08
N LEU A 15 -27.11 -27.95 7.03
CA LEU A 15 -26.87 -26.64 7.65
C LEU A 15 -25.61 -26.64 8.51
N ALA A 16 -25.42 -27.69 9.31
CA ALA A 16 -24.21 -27.84 10.13
C ALA A 16 -22.95 -27.99 9.26
N ALA A 17 -23.02 -28.74 8.17
CA ALA A 17 -21.92 -28.89 7.22
C ALA A 17 -21.59 -27.55 6.54
N ALA A 18 -22.59 -26.80 6.07
CA ALA A 18 -22.39 -25.49 5.48
C ALA A 18 -21.77 -24.49 6.47
N GLY A 19 -22.26 -24.46 7.71
CA GLY A 19 -21.69 -23.62 8.77
C GLY A 19 -20.24 -23.98 9.10
N GLY A 20 -19.91 -25.26 9.12
CA GLY A 20 -18.53 -25.74 9.34
C GLY A 20 -17.58 -25.29 8.23
N VAL A 21 -17.99 -25.41 6.96
CA VAL A 21 -17.20 -24.94 5.82
C VAL A 21 -17.02 -23.42 5.86
N ALA A 22 -18.10 -22.66 6.10
CA ALA A 22 -18.03 -21.21 6.19
C ALA A 22 -17.09 -20.74 7.32
N GLY A 23 -17.16 -21.39 8.49
CA GLY A 23 -16.25 -21.12 9.60
C GLY A 23 -14.79 -21.41 9.26
N LEU A 24 -14.51 -22.51 8.57
CA LEU A 24 -13.17 -22.85 8.11
C LEU A 24 -12.63 -21.80 7.14
N VAL A 25 -13.43 -21.38 6.15
CA VAL A 25 -13.04 -20.35 5.18
C VAL A 25 -12.70 -19.03 5.87
N LEU A 26 -13.49 -18.61 6.86
CA LEU A 26 -13.21 -17.40 7.63
C LEU A 26 -11.89 -17.51 8.42
N ILE A 27 -11.64 -18.66 9.07
CA ILE A 27 -10.39 -18.88 9.81
C ILE A 27 -9.19 -18.83 8.86
N VAL A 28 -9.28 -19.46 7.69
CA VAL A 28 -8.20 -19.45 6.70
C VAL A 28 -7.99 -18.04 6.16
N ALA A 29 -9.05 -17.30 5.84
CA ALA A 29 -8.96 -15.94 5.33
C ALA A 29 -8.31 -14.98 6.35
N VAL A 30 -8.74 -15.03 7.61
CA VAL A 30 -8.17 -14.21 8.70
C VAL A 30 -6.73 -14.63 9.02
N GLY A 31 -6.46 -15.94 9.03
CA GLY A 31 -5.09 -16.44 9.21
C GLY A 31 -4.16 -15.97 8.10
N TRP A 32 -4.65 -15.95 6.85
CA TRP A 32 -3.87 -15.47 5.72
C TRP A 32 -3.65 -13.96 5.76
N SER A 33 -4.65 -13.15 6.12
CA SER A 33 -4.48 -11.69 6.20
C SER A 33 -3.45 -11.28 7.24
N LEU A 34 -3.34 -12.02 8.35
CA LEU A 34 -2.33 -11.76 9.39
C LEU A 34 -0.92 -12.15 8.98
N VAL A 35 -0.75 -13.06 8.02
CA VAL A 35 0.55 -13.56 7.57
C VAL A 35 1.02 -12.87 6.29
N ALA A 36 0.10 -12.48 5.41
CA ALA A 36 0.41 -11.97 4.08
C ALA A 36 0.14 -10.46 3.91
N GLY A 37 -0.51 -9.80 4.88
CA GLY A 37 -1.03 -8.43 4.70
C GLY A 37 -0.33 -7.33 5.48
N GLY A 38 0.78 -7.62 6.16
CA GLY A 38 1.54 -6.60 6.88
C GLY A 38 2.70 -6.06 6.03
N PRO A 39 3.16 -4.82 6.30
CA PRO A 39 4.36 -4.30 5.67
C PRO A 39 5.55 -5.23 5.97
N SER A 40 6.49 -5.31 5.03
CA SER A 40 7.78 -5.93 5.31
C SER A 40 8.52 -5.19 6.44
N ALA A 41 9.56 -5.79 7.02
CA ALA A 41 10.32 -5.11 8.08
C ALA A 41 10.92 -3.78 7.60
N VAL A 42 11.41 -3.74 6.36
CA VAL A 42 11.95 -2.53 5.73
C VAL A 42 10.85 -1.48 5.53
N GLU A 43 9.67 -1.89 5.06
CA GLU A 43 8.52 -0.99 4.92
C GLU A 43 8.04 -0.45 6.27
N ALA A 44 8.01 -1.28 7.32
CA ALA A 44 7.64 -0.84 8.65
C ALA A 44 8.62 0.19 9.21
N ASP A 45 9.92 -0.05 9.06
CA ASP A 45 10.97 0.89 9.45
C ASP A 45 10.91 2.18 8.61
N ALA A 46 10.58 2.07 7.33
CA ALA A 46 10.39 3.21 6.43
C ALA A 46 9.19 4.07 6.84
N ILE A 47 8.06 3.45 7.15
CA ILE A 47 6.85 4.12 7.66
C ILE A 47 7.19 4.86 8.96
N GLU A 48 7.81 4.18 9.94
CA GLU A 48 8.16 4.79 11.22
C GLU A 48 9.11 5.99 11.04
N ALA A 49 10.15 5.85 10.23
CA ALA A 49 11.10 6.94 9.96
C ALA A 49 10.42 8.15 9.29
N CYS A 50 9.57 7.89 8.30
CA CYS A 50 8.87 8.94 7.58
C CYS A 50 7.79 9.61 8.43
N GLU A 51 7.03 8.87 9.23
CA GLU A 51 6.05 9.45 10.17
C GLU A 51 6.76 10.31 11.23
N ALA A 52 7.91 9.87 11.74
CA ALA A 52 8.72 10.67 12.66
C ALA A 52 9.21 11.98 12.02
N ALA A 53 9.67 11.94 10.76
CA ALA A 53 10.05 13.14 10.02
C ALA A 53 8.84 14.04 9.71
N TYR A 54 7.66 13.46 9.46
CA TYR A 54 6.44 14.19 9.19
C TYR A 54 5.92 14.94 10.44
N ASP A 55 6.00 14.33 11.62
CA ASP A 55 5.59 14.94 12.88
C ASP A 55 6.30 16.28 13.15
N GLU A 56 7.55 16.43 12.68
CA GLU A 56 8.30 17.68 12.80
C GLU A 56 7.71 18.83 11.98
N THR A 57 6.92 18.52 10.94
CA THR A 57 6.31 19.52 10.05
C THR A 57 5.07 20.19 10.66
N ASN A 58 4.48 19.61 11.71
CA ASN A 58 3.18 20.01 12.27
C ASN A 58 2.06 20.06 11.21
N GLY A 59 2.09 19.14 10.23
CA GLY A 59 1.08 19.02 9.19
C GLY A 59 -0.26 18.45 9.66
N SER A 60 -1.22 18.31 8.74
CA SER A 60 -2.51 17.66 9.00
C SER A 60 -2.31 16.18 9.36
N PRO A 61 -3.13 15.56 10.23
CA PRO A 61 -2.94 14.15 10.59
C PRO A 61 -2.98 13.21 9.38
N ILE A 62 -2.18 12.15 9.44
CA ILE A 62 -2.15 11.10 8.41
C ILE A 62 -3.43 10.25 8.53
N LEU A 63 -4.19 10.15 7.44
CA LEU A 63 -5.37 9.28 7.35
C LEU A 63 -4.98 7.85 6.99
N GLY A 64 -3.99 7.70 6.12
CA GLY A 64 -3.43 6.44 5.66
C GLY A 64 -2.36 6.68 4.59
N GLY A 65 -1.59 5.65 4.29
CA GLY A 65 -0.56 5.71 3.27
C GLY A 65 -0.15 4.34 2.76
N GLU A 66 0.62 4.37 1.67
CA GLU A 66 1.19 3.19 1.03
C GLU A 66 2.70 3.41 0.86
N VAL A 67 3.44 2.30 0.92
CA VAL A 67 4.88 2.29 0.62
C VAL A 67 5.04 1.76 -0.78
N TYR A 68 5.82 2.46 -1.59
CA TYR A 68 6.16 2.06 -2.93
C TYR A 68 7.66 1.82 -3.05
N GLU A 69 8.03 0.70 -3.66
CA GLU A 69 9.36 0.54 -4.24
C GLU A 69 9.52 1.52 -5.41
N THR A 70 10.75 1.82 -5.84
CA THR A 70 10.94 2.92 -6.80
C THR A 70 10.33 2.64 -8.19
N ASP A 71 10.26 1.39 -8.62
CA ASP A 71 9.54 1.00 -9.85
C ASP A 71 8.03 1.02 -9.67
N GLU A 72 7.52 0.52 -8.55
CA GLU A 72 6.10 0.63 -8.20
C GLU A 72 5.64 2.09 -8.09
N TYR A 73 6.50 2.98 -7.60
CA TYR A 73 6.24 4.41 -7.50
C TYR A 73 6.08 5.05 -8.88
N ALA A 74 6.89 4.64 -9.87
CA ALA A 74 6.75 5.14 -11.23
C ALA A 74 5.41 4.71 -11.85
N ASP A 75 4.98 3.47 -11.60
CA ASP A 75 3.67 2.97 -12.03
C ASP A 75 2.52 3.69 -11.32
N TYR A 76 2.62 3.90 -10.00
CA TYR A 76 1.68 4.70 -9.23
C TYR A 76 1.58 6.12 -9.78
N TYR A 77 2.71 6.77 -10.04
CA TYR A 77 2.77 8.13 -10.58
C TYR A 77 2.06 8.20 -11.94
N ALA A 78 2.26 7.21 -12.81
CA ALA A 78 1.58 7.15 -14.10
C ALA A 78 0.05 7.07 -13.96
N VAL A 79 -0.45 6.32 -12.97
CA VAL A 79 -1.90 6.25 -12.68
C VAL A 79 -2.39 7.57 -12.08
N ALA A 80 -1.70 8.10 -11.08
CA ALA A 80 -2.03 9.37 -10.44
C ALA A 80 -2.06 10.54 -11.44
N ASP A 81 -1.17 10.54 -12.44
CA ASP A 81 -1.18 11.50 -13.55
C ASP A 81 -2.48 11.46 -14.36
N THR A 82 -3.01 10.27 -14.64
CA THR A 82 -4.30 10.15 -15.34
C THR A 82 -5.48 10.75 -14.58
N HIS A 83 -5.34 10.94 -13.27
CA HIS A 83 -6.33 11.52 -12.37
C HIS A 83 -6.03 12.99 -12.01
N GLY A 84 -4.92 13.57 -12.49
CA GLY A 84 -4.51 14.94 -12.14
C GLY A 84 -3.99 15.07 -10.71
N GLU A 85 -3.56 13.96 -10.11
CA GLU A 85 -3.16 13.86 -8.70
C GLU A 85 -1.64 14.06 -8.48
N VAL A 86 -0.91 14.41 -9.55
CA VAL A 86 0.53 14.64 -9.53
C VAL A 86 0.86 16.12 -9.76
N PRO A 87 1.99 16.62 -9.21
CA PRO A 87 2.38 18.02 -9.36
C PRO A 87 2.80 18.39 -10.80
N VAL A 88 3.32 17.42 -11.55
CA VAL A 88 3.82 17.58 -12.92
C VAL A 88 3.42 16.34 -13.72
N PRO A 89 2.83 16.48 -14.93
CA PRO A 89 2.51 15.33 -15.76
C PRO A 89 3.72 14.43 -15.98
N LEU A 90 3.51 13.11 -16.09
CA LEU A 90 4.62 12.16 -16.21
C LEU A 90 5.49 12.45 -17.44
N GLU A 91 4.89 12.95 -18.52
CA GLU A 91 5.58 13.38 -19.75
C GLU A 91 6.56 14.54 -19.51
N ASP A 92 6.23 15.43 -18.57
CA ASP A 92 7.01 16.62 -18.19
C ASP A 92 8.04 16.35 -17.09
N VAL A 93 7.98 15.19 -16.43
CA VAL A 93 9.06 14.73 -15.54
C VAL A 93 10.35 14.59 -16.36
N SER A 94 11.46 15.15 -15.86
CA SER A 94 12.71 15.12 -16.62
C SER A 94 13.18 13.69 -16.89
N GLN A 95 13.79 13.45 -18.05
CA GLN A 95 14.38 12.14 -18.38
C GLN A 95 15.38 11.67 -17.31
N ALA A 96 16.21 12.59 -16.81
CA ALA A 96 17.19 12.28 -15.76
C ALA A 96 16.54 11.79 -14.45
N MET A 97 15.38 12.35 -14.08
CA MET A 97 14.64 11.89 -12.90
C MET A 97 14.04 10.50 -13.11
N ARG A 98 13.47 10.23 -14.30
CA ARG A 98 12.93 8.91 -14.63
C ARG A 98 14.03 7.84 -14.70
N GLU A 99 15.20 8.18 -15.24
CA GLU A 99 16.38 7.32 -15.23
C GLU A 99 16.86 7.06 -13.79
N GLN A 100 16.87 8.09 -12.92
CA GLN A 100 17.20 7.93 -11.51
C GLN A 100 16.24 6.98 -10.78
N TRP A 101 14.93 7.08 -11.03
CA TRP A 101 13.95 6.15 -10.47
C TRP A 101 14.21 4.71 -10.93
N GLN A 102 14.48 4.53 -12.22
CA GLN A 102 14.76 3.21 -12.77
C GLN A 102 16.06 2.62 -12.23
N ASP A 103 17.13 3.41 -12.14
CA ASP A 103 18.41 2.99 -11.59
C ASP A 103 18.29 2.58 -10.12
N ALA A 104 17.50 3.31 -9.32
CA ALA A 104 17.25 2.97 -7.93
C ALA A 104 16.42 1.67 -7.78
N ALA A 105 15.43 1.46 -8.64
CA ALA A 105 14.67 0.21 -8.67
C ALA A 105 15.55 -0.98 -9.09
N ASP A 106 16.42 -0.80 -10.08
CA ASP A 106 17.36 -1.82 -10.54
C ASP A 106 18.35 -2.18 -9.43
N ALA A 107 18.93 -1.19 -8.75
CA ALA A 107 19.80 -1.40 -7.60
C ALA A 107 19.09 -2.18 -6.48
N TYR A 108 17.83 -1.84 -6.18
CA TYR A 108 17.08 -2.48 -5.11
C TYR A 108 16.81 -3.95 -5.43
N ARG A 109 16.42 -4.25 -6.67
CA ARG A 109 16.21 -5.64 -7.13
C ARG A 109 17.50 -6.46 -7.13
N GLU A 110 18.64 -5.86 -7.43
CA GLU A 110 19.93 -6.57 -7.49
C GLU A 110 20.58 -6.76 -6.12
N THR A 111 20.47 -5.78 -5.23
CA THR A 111 21.30 -5.71 -4.02
C THR A 111 20.50 -5.50 -2.73
N GLY A 112 19.24 -5.07 -2.83
CA GLY A 112 18.44 -4.58 -1.71
C GLY A 112 18.76 -3.13 -1.33
N ASP A 113 19.62 -2.44 -2.09
CA ASP A 113 19.95 -1.03 -1.92
C ASP A 113 19.14 -0.17 -2.89
N GLY A 114 18.51 0.90 -2.42
CA GLY A 114 17.70 1.76 -3.29
C GLY A 114 17.00 2.86 -2.52
N ALA A 115 15.76 3.13 -2.90
CA ALA A 115 14.89 4.05 -2.18
C ALA A 115 13.48 3.47 -2.08
N VAL A 116 12.80 3.81 -0.99
CA VAL A 116 11.37 3.58 -0.83
C VAL A 116 10.68 4.93 -0.66
N VAL A 117 9.46 5.02 -1.20
CA VAL A 117 8.64 6.22 -1.13
C VAL A 117 7.37 5.90 -0.37
N VAL A 118 7.16 6.57 0.76
CA VAL A 118 5.90 6.52 1.50
C VAL A 118 5.02 7.66 1.02
N VAL A 119 3.81 7.36 0.56
CA VAL A 119 2.83 8.36 0.13
C VAL A 119 1.66 8.33 1.10
N TRP A 120 1.26 9.50 1.61
CA TRP A 120 0.17 9.66 2.55
C TRP A 120 -0.95 10.50 1.97
N ARG A 121 -2.17 10.11 2.30
CA ARG A 121 -3.34 11.01 2.31
C ARG A 121 -3.54 11.54 3.72
N LEU A 122 -3.79 12.84 3.83
CA LEU A 122 -4.02 13.53 5.09
C LEU A 122 -5.51 13.76 5.34
N GLU A 123 -5.87 14.12 6.59
CA GLU A 123 -7.27 14.41 6.97
C GLU A 123 -7.88 15.62 6.27
N ASP A 124 -7.07 16.51 5.68
CA ASP A 124 -7.51 17.68 4.92
C ASP A 124 -7.63 17.41 3.41
N ASP A 125 -7.64 16.14 3.01
CA ASP A 125 -7.66 15.67 1.63
C ASP A 125 -6.45 16.09 0.78
N THR A 126 -5.37 16.59 1.42
CA THR A 126 -4.09 16.80 0.75
C THR A 126 -3.17 15.58 0.86
N TYR A 127 -2.11 15.56 0.05
CA TYR A 127 -1.19 14.44 -0.02
C TYR A 127 0.24 14.90 0.26
N ARG A 128 1.00 13.99 0.84
CA ARG A 128 2.41 14.15 1.18
C ARG A 128 3.15 12.90 0.78
N GLN A 129 4.43 13.06 0.48
CA GLN A 129 5.32 11.93 0.26
C GLN A 129 6.59 12.08 1.08
N CYS A 130 7.21 10.96 1.39
CA CYS A 130 8.49 10.89 2.05
C CYS A 130 9.35 9.86 1.34
N ALA A 131 10.52 10.27 0.87
CA ALA A 131 11.49 9.39 0.26
C ALA A 131 12.66 9.16 1.22
N LEU A 132 13.14 7.92 1.28
CA LEU A 132 14.28 7.54 2.11
C LEU A 132 15.15 6.49 1.39
N PRO A 133 16.47 6.51 1.62
CA PRO A 133 17.37 5.49 1.10
C PRO A 133 17.23 4.19 1.90
N VAL A 134 17.44 3.07 1.21
CA VAL A 134 17.59 1.74 1.80
C VAL A 134 18.97 1.23 1.42
N ALA A 135 19.71 0.69 2.39
CA ALA A 135 21.01 0.07 2.18
C ALA A 135 21.15 -1.20 3.02
N GLY A 136 21.50 -2.31 2.38
CA GLY A 136 21.61 -3.63 2.99
C GLY A 136 20.31 -4.11 3.62
N GLY A 137 19.16 -3.69 3.07
CA GLY A 137 17.84 -3.95 3.67
C GLY A 137 17.61 -3.21 5.00
N THR A 138 18.29 -2.09 5.22
CA THR A 138 18.10 -1.20 6.38
C THR A 138 17.75 0.20 5.91
N VAL A 139 16.80 0.82 6.59
CA VAL A 139 16.39 2.20 6.38
C VAL A 139 17.30 3.15 7.15
N ASP A 140 17.81 4.20 6.50
CA ASP A 140 18.41 5.33 7.21
C ASP A 140 17.38 6.46 7.36
N GLY A 141 16.66 6.43 8.49
CA GLY A 141 15.61 7.42 8.78
C GLY A 141 16.13 8.85 8.94
N SER A 142 17.44 9.06 9.09
CA SER A 142 18.01 10.41 9.17
C SER A 142 18.04 11.14 7.83
N GLU A 143 17.85 10.40 6.72
CA GLU A 143 17.77 10.94 5.37
C GLU A 143 16.31 11.03 4.85
N ALA A 144 15.32 10.80 5.71
CA ALA A 144 13.91 10.90 5.35
C ALA A 144 13.55 12.33 4.89
N ALA A 145 13.09 12.44 3.65
CA ALA A 145 12.78 13.72 3.02
C ALA A 145 11.28 13.84 2.71
N VAL A 146 10.56 14.55 3.60
CA VAL A 146 9.13 14.85 3.44
C VAL A 146 8.92 16.01 2.45
N ASN A 147 8.06 15.81 1.47
CA ASN A 147 7.70 16.81 0.47
C ASN A 147 6.20 16.77 0.15
N ASP A 148 5.70 17.87 -0.39
CA ASP A 148 4.32 17.99 -0.89
C ASP A 148 4.13 17.11 -2.13
N LEU A 149 3.09 16.26 -2.12
CA LEU A 149 2.54 15.70 -3.35
C LEU A 149 1.39 16.63 -3.76
N VAL A 150 1.71 17.69 -4.52
CA VAL A 150 0.72 18.71 -4.86
C VAL A 150 -0.30 18.13 -5.83
N ILE A 151 -1.51 17.89 -5.36
CA ILE A 151 -2.68 17.63 -6.20
C ILE A 151 -3.12 18.94 -6.82
N ALA A 152 -3.21 18.99 -8.14
CA ALA A 152 -3.94 20.06 -8.80
C ALA A 152 -5.43 19.86 -8.47
N SER A 153 -5.91 20.49 -7.40
CA SER A 153 -7.34 20.47 -7.06
C SER A 153 -8.14 20.94 -8.26
N GLU A 154 -9.16 20.15 -8.62
CA GLU A 154 -10.11 20.41 -9.72
C GLU A 154 -10.41 21.90 -9.86
N ASN A 155 -10.10 22.48 -11.04
CA ASN A 155 -10.58 23.81 -11.37
C ASN A 155 -12.11 23.76 -11.45
N ASP A 156 -12.78 24.45 -10.52
CA ASP A 156 -14.21 24.85 -10.62
C ASP A 156 -14.51 25.58 -11.94
#